data_AF-A0A957VCW4-F1
#
_entry.id   AF-A0A957VCW4-F1
#
_cell.length_a   1.000
_cell.length_b   1.000
_cell.length_c   1.000
_cell.angle_alpha   90.00
_cell.angle_beta   90.00
_cell.angle_gamma   90.00
#
_symmetry.space_group_name_H-M   'P 1'
#
loop_
_entity.id
_entity.type
_entity.pdbx_description
1 polymer ?
#
loop_
_entity_poly.entity_id
_entity_poly.type
_entity_poly.pdbx_seq_one_letter_code
_entity_poly.pdbx_strand_id
1 'polypeptide(L)'
;MATASNAGAGGAGAPAPPVSRSTGVLSLLFRLGALALIDAITIYLVYNFFNDGVYQLAIVLALITFLINLVFLREDLYPVRWVSPGLALMILIVVYPILFTVYISFTNYGDGHLLTKPVVIEQIESRTYLPEDAKVYDWTAYVSGDGQYILYLQDPADGEAFIVRPGQAVEPIDAAEPPASIDGYQQLDRIQRLQHTAALTALRFGEPPLEFRVSDKQIGKAAQYEQAYAYDEARDVMVDRQTGIEYTPVDGTFTATDGATLRPGWAVTLGADNYVKLFTDPSLREPFVLVFIWTVVFAILSVVLTFSLGLF
;
A
#
# COMPACT_ATOMS: atom_id res chain seq x y z
N MET A 1 -8.61 -82.33 -55.69
CA MET A 1 -8.86 -82.06 -54.26
C MET A 1 -7.50 -81.94 -53.59
N ALA A 2 -7.05 -80.72 -53.33
CA ALA A 2 -5.69 -80.42 -52.89
C ALA A 2 -5.65 -80.32 -51.35
N THR A 3 -4.68 -80.99 -50.73
CA THR A 3 -4.29 -80.79 -49.34
C THR A 3 -3.16 -79.77 -49.27
N ALA A 4 -3.37 -78.75 -48.44
CA ALA A 4 -2.47 -77.63 -48.23
C ALA A 4 -1.41 -77.96 -47.17
N SER A 5 -0.23 -77.36 -47.38
CA SER A 5 0.91 -77.33 -46.47
C SER A 5 1.27 -75.86 -46.17
N ASN A 6 1.64 -75.66 -44.90
CA ASN A 6 2.65 -74.72 -44.37
C ASN A 6 2.23 -73.37 -43.74
N ALA A 7 2.49 -73.33 -42.42
CA ALA A 7 3.32 -72.39 -41.65
C ALA A 7 2.95 -70.89 -41.52
N GLY A 8 2.47 -70.55 -40.32
CA GLY A 8 3.10 -69.62 -39.35
C GLY A 8 3.20 -68.12 -39.65
N ALA A 9 2.54 -67.29 -38.83
CA ALA A 9 3.03 -65.94 -38.46
C ALA A 9 2.26 -65.33 -37.26
N GLY A 10 3.05 -64.81 -36.32
CA GLY A 10 2.82 -63.82 -35.24
C GLY A 10 1.42 -63.26 -34.96
N GLY A 11 1.05 -63.28 -33.68
CA GLY A 11 -0.04 -62.48 -33.13
C GLY A 11 0.19 -60.99 -33.36
N ALA A 12 -0.66 -60.39 -34.21
CA ALA A 12 -0.67 -58.97 -34.48
C ALA A 12 -1.29 -58.22 -33.29
N GLY A 13 -0.46 -57.49 -32.55
CA GLY A 13 -0.93 -56.41 -31.68
C GLY A 13 -1.69 -55.37 -32.51
N ALA A 14 -2.80 -54.88 -31.98
CA ALA A 14 -3.64 -53.89 -32.64
C ALA A 14 -2.81 -52.68 -33.13
N PRO A 15 -3.00 -52.20 -34.37
CA PRO A 15 -2.25 -51.07 -34.88
C PRO A 15 -2.57 -49.82 -34.04
N ALA A 16 -1.53 -49.12 -33.58
CA ALA A 16 -1.68 -47.83 -32.94
C ALA A 16 -2.43 -46.86 -33.88
N PRO A 17 -3.38 -46.05 -33.39
CA PRO A 17 -4.12 -45.14 -34.24
C PRO A 17 -3.18 -44.12 -34.89
N PRO A 18 -3.42 -43.74 -36.17
CA PRO A 18 -2.55 -42.81 -36.88
C PRO A 18 -2.58 -41.43 -36.22
N VAL A 19 -1.43 -41.01 -35.69
CA VAL A 19 -1.25 -39.67 -35.09
C VAL A 19 -0.79 -38.71 -36.18
N SER A 20 -1.73 -38.13 -36.90
CA SER A 20 -1.54 -36.82 -37.53
C SER A 20 -2.90 -36.24 -37.95
N ARG A 21 -3.49 -35.39 -37.10
CA ARG A 21 -4.47 -34.41 -37.56
C ARG A 21 -3.70 -33.15 -37.89
N SER A 22 -3.61 -32.82 -39.16
CA SER A 22 -3.20 -31.49 -39.61
C SER A 22 -4.12 -30.47 -38.92
N THR A 23 -3.62 -29.72 -37.95
CA THR A 23 -4.29 -28.52 -37.45
C THR A 23 -4.48 -27.62 -38.65
N GLY A 24 -5.74 -27.38 -39.05
CA GLY A 24 -6.03 -26.49 -40.18
C GLY A 24 -5.37 -25.13 -39.95
N VAL A 25 -4.82 -24.52 -41.01
CA VAL A 25 -4.13 -23.22 -40.95
C VAL A 25 -4.93 -22.17 -40.17
N LEU A 26 -6.26 -22.19 -40.30
CA LEU A 26 -7.18 -21.35 -39.54
C LEU A 26 -7.09 -21.55 -38.02
N SER A 27 -7.04 -22.81 -37.55
CA SER A 27 -6.93 -23.12 -36.11
C SER A 27 -5.57 -22.68 -35.55
N LEU A 28 -4.51 -22.80 -36.34
CA LEU A 28 -3.19 -22.32 -35.98
C LEU A 28 -3.16 -20.79 -35.88
N LEU A 29 -3.71 -20.08 -36.89
CA LEU A 29 -3.82 -18.62 -36.87
C LEU A 29 -4.65 -18.12 -35.69
N PHE A 30 -5.79 -18.76 -35.40
CA PHE A 30 -6.62 -18.40 -34.26
C PHE A 30 -5.87 -18.60 -32.93
N ARG A 31 -5.18 -19.73 -32.76
CA ARG A 31 -4.39 -20.02 -31.55
C ARG A 31 -3.27 -18.98 -31.36
N LEU A 32 -2.52 -18.66 -32.41
CA LEU A 32 -1.45 -17.66 -32.33
C LEU A 32 -2.00 -16.26 -32.10
N GLY A 33 -3.11 -15.90 -32.73
CA GLY A 33 -3.78 -14.61 -32.52
C GLY A 33 -4.28 -14.45 -31.08
N ALA A 34 -4.87 -15.50 -30.51
CA ALA A 34 -5.32 -15.51 -29.12
C ALA A 34 -4.14 -15.37 -28.14
N LEU A 35 -3.03 -16.10 -28.37
CA LEU A 35 -1.82 -15.97 -27.56
C LEU A 35 -1.21 -14.58 -27.66
N ALA A 36 -1.06 -14.04 -28.88
CA ALA A 36 -0.52 -12.70 -29.08
C ALA A 36 -1.35 -11.62 -28.37
N LEU A 37 -2.68 -11.77 -28.34
CA LEU A 37 -3.56 -10.87 -27.60
C LEU A 37 -3.33 -10.98 -26.09
N ILE A 38 -3.25 -12.20 -25.55
CA ILE A 38 -2.96 -12.43 -24.12
C ILE A 38 -1.60 -11.86 -23.73
N ASP A 39 -0.59 -12.05 -24.58
CA ASP A 39 0.76 -11.54 -24.36
C ASP A 39 0.78 -10.01 -24.38
N ALA A 40 0.12 -9.38 -25.35
CA ALA A 40 0.03 -7.92 -25.42
C ALA A 40 -0.61 -7.33 -24.16
N ILE A 41 -1.72 -7.93 -23.70
CA ILE A 41 -2.39 -7.52 -22.44
C ILE A 41 -1.45 -7.74 -21.25
N THR A 42 -0.80 -8.90 -21.17
CA THR A 42 0.11 -9.25 -20.07
C THR A 42 1.28 -8.29 -20.00
N ILE A 43 1.94 -8.01 -21.12
CA ILE A 43 3.10 -7.10 -21.18
C ILE A 43 2.70 -5.70 -20.71
N TYR A 44 1.53 -5.22 -21.14
CA TYR A 44 1.00 -3.93 -20.69
C TYR A 44 0.74 -3.91 -19.18
N LEU A 45 0.11 -4.95 -18.63
CA LEU A 45 -0.16 -5.04 -17.19
C LEU A 45 1.13 -5.17 -16.36
N VAL A 46 2.07 -6.00 -16.81
CA VAL A 46 3.38 -6.17 -16.16
C VAL A 46 4.13 -4.85 -16.13
N TYR A 47 4.17 -4.10 -17.26
CA TYR A 47 4.78 -2.78 -17.31
C TYR A 47 4.19 -1.82 -16.27
N ASN A 48 2.86 -1.75 -16.18
CA ASN A 48 2.20 -0.89 -15.19
C ASN A 48 2.49 -1.34 -13.75
N PHE A 49 2.42 -2.64 -13.45
CA PHE A 49 2.72 -3.14 -12.10
C PHE A 49 4.16 -2.88 -11.66
N PHE A 50 5.13 -2.91 -12.59
CA PHE A 50 6.50 -2.51 -12.28
C PHE A 50 6.60 -1.02 -11.95
N ASN A 51 5.87 -0.16 -12.66
CA ASN A 51 5.83 1.28 -12.38
C ASN A 51 5.12 1.59 -11.05
N ASP A 52 4.10 0.81 -10.70
CA ASP A 52 3.33 0.94 -9.46
C ASP A 52 4.05 0.30 -8.24
N GLY A 53 5.20 -0.35 -8.44
CA GLY A 53 5.99 -1.00 -7.38
C GLY A 53 5.46 -2.38 -6.93
N VAL A 54 4.50 -2.96 -7.64
CA VAL A 54 3.86 -4.25 -7.31
C VAL A 54 4.58 -5.41 -8.04
N TYR A 55 5.84 -5.61 -7.71
CA TYR A 55 6.72 -6.54 -8.44
C TYR A 55 6.31 -8.01 -8.33
N GLN A 56 5.80 -8.45 -7.17
CA GLN A 56 5.46 -9.84 -6.92
C GLN A 56 4.35 -10.34 -7.85
N LEU A 57 3.30 -9.53 -8.01
CA LEU A 57 2.18 -9.85 -8.91
C LEU A 57 2.62 -9.83 -10.38
N ALA A 58 3.46 -8.85 -10.75
CA ALA A 58 4.01 -8.75 -12.10
C ALA A 58 4.80 -10.00 -12.50
N ILE A 59 5.68 -10.49 -11.60
CA ILE A 59 6.48 -11.70 -11.81
C ILE A 59 5.59 -12.93 -11.98
N VAL A 60 4.57 -13.09 -11.12
CA VAL A 60 3.66 -14.24 -11.22
C VAL A 60 2.84 -14.21 -12.50
N LEU A 61 2.31 -13.04 -12.88
CA LEU A 61 1.55 -12.90 -14.12
C LEU A 61 2.42 -13.22 -15.35
N ALA A 62 3.65 -12.69 -15.38
CA ALA A 62 4.62 -13.00 -16.43
C ALA A 62 4.95 -14.50 -16.48
N LEU A 63 5.14 -15.15 -15.33
CA LEU A 63 5.40 -16.58 -15.24
C LEU A 63 4.21 -17.41 -15.77
N ILE A 64 2.98 -17.06 -15.40
CA ILE A 64 1.77 -17.74 -15.88
C ILE A 64 1.68 -17.63 -17.41
N THR A 65 1.83 -16.43 -17.95
CA THR A 65 1.76 -16.20 -19.41
C THR A 65 2.89 -16.92 -20.14
N PHE A 66 4.10 -16.94 -19.58
CA PHE A 66 5.22 -17.72 -20.11
C PHE A 66 4.89 -19.23 -20.15
N LEU A 67 4.34 -19.78 -19.07
CA LEU A 67 3.94 -21.20 -19.02
C LEU A 67 2.81 -21.53 -20.00
N ILE A 68 1.84 -20.63 -20.17
CA ILE A 68 0.77 -20.77 -21.18
C ILE A 68 1.39 -20.81 -22.58
N ASN A 69 2.29 -19.88 -22.90
CA ASN A 69 3.00 -19.92 -24.18
C ASN A 69 3.76 -21.23 -24.37
N LEU A 70 4.51 -21.68 -23.37
CA LEU A 70 5.26 -22.94 -23.44
C LEU A 70 4.34 -24.14 -23.76
N VAL A 71 3.20 -24.25 -23.07
CA VAL A 71 2.22 -25.35 -23.22
C VAL A 71 1.49 -25.29 -24.55
N PHE A 72 1.12 -24.07 -24.99
CA PHE A 72 0.39 -23.93 -26.23
C PHE A 72 1.29 -23.96 -27.45
N LEU A 73 2.53 -23.46 -27.43
CA LEU A 73 3.44 -23.52 -28.59
C LEU A 73 3.98 -24.93 -28.84
N ARG A 74 4.30 -25.69 -27.78
CA ARG A 74 4.89 -27.04 -27.91
C ARG A 74 3.82 -28.10 -28.17
N GLU A 75 4.02 -28.93 -29.19
CA GLU A 75 3.07 -29.99 -29.56
C GLU A 75 3.06 -31.15 -28.57
N ASP A 76 4.23 -31.50 -28.01
CA ASP A 76 4.38 -32.57 -27.00
C ASP A 76 3.54 -32.34 -25.74
N LEU A 77 3.21 -31.09 -25.43
CA LEU A 77 2.46 -30.69 -24.24
C LEU A 77 0.94 -30.65 -24.47
N TYR A 78 0.44 -31.27 -25.54
CA TYR A 78 -0.99 -31.30 -25.85
C TYR A 78 -1.88 -31.72 -24.66
N PRO A 79 -1.55 -32.75 -23.84
CA PRO A 79 -2.38 -33.11 -22.69
C PRO A 79 -2.48 -32.00 -21.64
N VAL A 80 -1.42 -31.20 -21.46
CA VAL A 80 -1.35 -30.13 -20.44
C VAL A 80 -2.25 -28.94 -20.80
N ARG A 81 -2.55 -28.73 -22.09
CA ARG A 81 -3.44 -27.64 -22.56
C ARG A 81 -4.84 -27.71 -21.95
N TRP A 82 -5.30 -28.91 -21.60
CA TRP A 82 -6.61 -29.12 -20.96
C TRP A 82 -6.63 -28.67 -19.50
N VAL A 83 -5.48 -28.74 -18.83
CA VAL A 83 -5.34 -28.38 -17.41
C VAL A 83 -4.79 -26.96 -17.25
N SER A 84 -4.13 -26.40 -18.26
CA SER A 84 -3.46 -25.10 -18.17
C SER A 84 -4.34 -23.94 -17.68
N PRO A 85 -5.65 -23.82 -18.03
CA PRO A 85 -6.48 -22.76 -17.45
C PRO A 85 -6.65 -22.93 -15.94
N GLY A 86 -6.87 -24.17 -15.47
CA GLY A 86 -6.97 -24.49 -14.05
C GLY A 86 -5.64 -24.29 -13.32
N LEU A 87 -4.52 -24.65 -13.97
CA LEU A 87 -3.18 -24.45 -13.41
C LEU A 87 -2.83 -22.96 -13.28
N ALA A 88 -3.18 -22.15 -14.28
CA ALA A 88 -2.99 -20.71 -14.23
C ALA A 88 -3.75 -20.09 -13.05
N LEU A 89 -5.03 -20.46 -12.87
CA LEU A 89 -5.83 -20.01 -11.72
C LEU A 89 -5.27 -20.52 -10.39
N MET A 90 -4.83 -21.78 -10.33
CA MET A 90 -4.19 -22.33 -9.13
C MET A 90 -2.93 -21.56 -8.76
N ILE A 91 -2.09 -21.22 -9.73
CA ILE A 91 -0.88 -20.41 -9.49
C ILE A 91 -1.27 -19.03 -8.97
N LEU A 92 -2.23 -18.37 -9.61
CA LEU A 92 -2.62 -17.00 -9.27
C LEU A 92 -3.36 -16.86 -7.93
N ILE A 93 -4.26 -17.81 -7.63
CA ILE A 93 -5.19 -17.69 -6.48
C ILE A 93 -4.71 -18.51 -5.28
N VAL A 94 -3.93 -19.58 -5.48
CA VAL A 94 -3.47 -20.44 -4.38
C VAL A 94 -1.97 -20.28 -4.14
N VAL A 95 -1.15 -20.51 -5.16
CA VAL A 95 0.32 -20.49 -5.00
C VAL A 95 0.82 -19.09 -4.69
N TYR A 96 0.31 -18.06 -5.37
CA TYR A 96 0.72 -16.68 -5.14
C TYR A 96 0.44 -16.20 -3.71
N PRO A 97 -0.77 -16.34 -3.14
CA PRO A 97 -0.99 -15.95 -1.74
C PRO A 97 -0.13 -16.74 -0.74
N ILE A 98 0.15 -18.02 -1.00
CA ILE A 98 1.07 -18.80 -0.15
C ILE A 98 2.48 -18.21 -0.20
N LEU A 99 3.02 -17.98 -1.39
CA LEU A 99 4.37 -17.40 -1.55
C LEU A 99 4.43 -15.97 -1.00
N PHE A 100 3.37 -15.19 -1.17
CA PHE A 100 3.27 -13.84 -0.60
C PHE A 100 3.23 -13.88 0.93
N THR A 101 2.50 -14.82 1.52
CA THR A 101 2.48 -15.01 2.99
C THR A 101 3.85 -15.41 3.51
N VAL A 102 4.55 -16.29 2.80
CA VAL A 102 5.94 -16.65 3.13
C VAL A 102 6.87 -15.46 2.97
N TYR A 103 6.71 -14.62 1.95
CA TYR A 103 7.50 -13.39 1.81
C TYR A 103 7.26 -12.44 2.99
N ILE A 104 5.99 -12.19 3.33
CA ILE A 104 5.61 -11.32 4.45
C ILE A 104 6.12 -11.84 5.79
N SER A 105 6.24 -13.15 5.99
CA SER A 105 6.81 -13.67 7.24
C SER A 105 8.30 -13.38 7.43
N PHE A 106 9.03 -12.95 6.39
CA PHE A 106 10.41 -12.45 6.49
C PHE A 106 10.49 -10.92 6.63
N THR A 107 9.36 -10.21 6.73
CA THR A 107 9.32 -8.75 6.87
C THR A 107 8.76 -8.33 8.24
N ASN A 108 8.86 -7.05 8.57
CA ASN A 108 8.19 -6.44 9.72
C ASN A 108 6.75 -6.00 9.40
N TYR A 109 6.16 -6.44 8.27
CA TYR A 109 4.87 -5.94 7.81
C TYR A 109 3.76 -6.26 8.84
N GLY A 110 3.16 -5.23 9.40
CA GLY A 110 2.23 -5.35 10.52
C GLY A 110 1.86 -4.00 11.11
N ASP A 111 1.42 -4.01 12.38
CA ASP A 111 0.97 -2.81 13.08
C ASP A 111 2.07 -1.75 13.13
N GLY A 112 1.81 -0.58 12.54
CA GLY A 112 2.76 0.51 12.43
C GLY A 112 3.68 0.47 11.20
N HIS A 113 3.73 -0.61 10.42
CA HIS A 113 4.65 -0.79 9.27
C HIS A 113 3.93 -1.20 7.98
N LEU A 114 2.80 -0.54 7.69
CA LEU A 114 1.95 -0.85 6.52
C LEU A 114 2.31 -0.04 5.27
N LEU A 115 3.06 1.05 5.44
CA LEU A 115 3.32 2.03 4.39
C LEU A 115 4.68 1.83 3.75
N THR A 116 4.89 2.44 2.58
CA THR A 116 6.21 2.55 1.97
C THR A 116 6.98 3.72 2.59
N LYS A 117 8.31 3.65 2.56
CA LYS A 117 9.17 4.70 3.14
C LYS A 117 8.86 6.11 2.61
N PRO A 118 8.63 6.35 1.30
CA PRO A 118 8.28 7.69 0.80
C PRO A 118 6.98 8.24 1.42
N VAL A 119 5.96 7.38 1.56
CA VAL A 119 4.67 7.78 2.17
C VAL A 119 4.84 8.08 3.65
N VAL A 120 5.70 7.31 4.35
CA VAL A 120 6.04 7.60 5.75
C VAL A 120 6.75 8.93 5.90
N ILE A 121 7.73 9.23 5.03
CA ILE A 121 8.45 10.50 5.03
C ILE A 121 7.46 11.65 4.85
N GLU A 122 6.63 11.61 3.81
CA GLU A 122 5.61 12.63 3.53
C GLU A 122 4.67 12.83 4.73
N GLN A 123 4.20 11.74 5.34
CA GLN A 123 3.31 11.80 6.48
C GLN A 123 3.98 12.39 7.73
N ILE A 124 5.24 12.07 8.00
CA ILE A 124 5.99 12.65 9.11
C ILE A 124 6.27 14.14 8.85
N GLU A 125 6.67 14.48 7.63
CA GLU A 125 6.92 15.85 7.17
C GLU A 125 5.67 16.73 7.16
N SER A 126 4.47 16.15 7.03
CA SER A 126 3.21 16.89 7.12
C SER A 126 2.92 17.44 8.52
N ARG A 127 3.65 16.96 9.54
CA ARG A 127 3.47 17.41 10.92
C ARG A 127 4.02 18.80 11.10
N THR A 128 3.28 19.59 11.87
CA THR A 128 3.65 20.96 12.17
C THR A 128 3.70 21.20 13.66
N TYR A 129 4.52 22.15 14.08
CA TYR A 129 4.59 22.63 15.45
C TYR A 129 4.42 24.16 15.46
N LEU A 130 4.09 24.69 16.64
CA LEU A 130 4.07 26.11 16.89
C LEU A 130 5.39 26.46 17.61
N PRO A 131 6.27 27.27 17.00
CA PRO A 131 7.48 27.76 17.67
C PRO A 131 7.16 28.51 18.97
N GLU A 132 8.05 28.45 19.97
CA GLU A 132 7.81 29.10 21.26
C GLU A 132 7.79 30.63 21.17
N ASP A 133 8.51 31.18 20.19
CA ASP A 133 8.59 32.60 19.87
C ASP A 133 7.54 33.05 18.83
N ALA A 134 6.69 32.13 18.35
CA ALA A 134 5.69 32.46 17.34
C ALA A 134 4.62 33.39 17.91
N LYS A 135 4.35 34.47 17.17
CA LYS A 135 3.23 35.37 17.45
C LYS A 135 1.91 34.63 17.22
N VAL A 136 1.02 34.73 18.21
CA VAL A 136 -0.33 34.16 18.16
C VAL A 136 -1.34 35.27 17.95
N TYR A 137 -2.06 35.20 16.84
CA TYR A 137 -3.02 36.19 16.39
C TYR A 137 -4.45 35.77 16.77
N ASP A 138 -5.28 36.75 17.13
CA ASP A 138 -6.73 36.58 17.10
C ASP A 138 -7.21 36.63 15.65
N TRP A 139 -8.09 35.71 15.26
CA TRP A 139 -8.62 35.70 13.90
C TRP A 139 -10.13 35.89 13.82
N THR A 140 -10.53 36.59 12.75
CA THR A 140 -11.90 36.69 12.29
C THR A 140 -11.96 36.15 10.87
N ALA A 141 -12.83 35.16 10.62
CA ALA A 141 -12.97 34.58 9.29
C ALA A 141 -14.12 35.24 8.53
N TYR A 142 -13.92 35.35 7.23
CA TYR A 142 -14.93 35.83 6.30
C TYR A 142 -15.11 34.81 5.18
N VAL A 143 -16.31 34.76 4.63
CA VAL A 143 -16.67 33.86 3.53
C VAL A 143 -17.23 34.64 2.35
N SER A 144 -16.81 34.28 1.13
CA SER A 144 -17.39 34.81 -0.11
C SER A 144 -18.65 34.01 -0.49
N GLY A 145 -19.51 34.58 -1.33
CA GLY A 145 -20.65 33.87 -1.93
C GLY A 145 -20.25 32.59 -2.68
N ASP A 146 -19.00 32.52 -3.16
CA ASP A 146 -18.41 31.36 -3.85
C ASP A 146 -17.77 30.33 -2.89
N GLY A 147 -17.85 30.54 -1.58
CA GLY A 147 -17.32 29.62 -0.56
C GLY A 147 -15.81 29.73 -0.32
N GLN A 148 -15.15 30.79 -0.81
CA GLN A 148 -13.76 31.10 -0.49
C GLN A 148 -13.65 31.75 0.89
N TYR A 149 -12.54 31.52 1.59
CA TYR A 149 -12.29 32.05 2.92
C TYR A 149 -11.12 33.02 2.94
N ILE A 150 -11.24 34.07 3.76
CA ILE A 150 -10.13 34.95 4.14
C ILE A 150 -10.12 35.07 5.66
N LEU A 151 -8.93 35.32 6.22
CA LEU A 151 -8.79 35.64 7.64
C LEU A 151 -8.31 37.07 7.81
N TYR A 152 -8.93 37.76 8.74
CA TYR A 152 -8.40 38.94 9.38
C TYR A 152 -7.67 38.50 10.64
N LEU A 153 -6.36 38.73 10.71
CA LEU A 153 -5.51 38.42 11.84
C LEU A 153 -5.20 39.71 12.60
N GLN A 154 -5.25 39.67 13.92
CA GLN A 154 -4.89 40.78 14.78
C GLN A 154 -3.95 40.31 15.89
N ASP A 155 -2.83 40.98 16.03
CA ASP A 155 -1.90 40.73 17.12
C ASP A 155 -2.45 41.37 18.42
N PRO A 156 -2.67 40.60 19.48
CA PRO A 156 -3.22 41.12 20.73
C PRO A 156 -2.25 42.03 21.51
N ALA A 157 -0.95 42.04 21.19
CA ALA A 157 0.08 42.77 21.93
C ALA A 157 0.33 44.18 21.39
N ASP A 158 0.49 44.31 20.06
CA ASP A 158 0.80 45.58 19.38
C ASP A 158 -0.39 46.13 18.56
N GLY A 159 -1.43 45.33 18.36
CA GLY A 159 -2.64 45.72 17.64
C GLY A 159 -2.49 45.71 16.12
N GLU A 160 -1.35 45.23 15.59
CA GLU A 160 -1.14 45.09 14.15
C GLU A 160 -2.14 44.12 13.55
N ALA A 161 -2.73 44.50 12.41
CA ALA A 161 -3.72 43.70 11.72
C ALA A 161 -3.31 43.38 10.29
N PHE A 162 -3.69 42.19 9.85
CA PHE A 162 -3.36 41.66 8.53
C PHE A 162 -4.58 40.95 7.93
N ILE A 163 -4.73 41.06 6.61
CA ILE A 163 -5.61 40.21 5.83
C ILE A 163 -4.77 39.14 5.16
N VAL A 164 -5.14 37.88 5.37
CA VAL A 164 -4.47 36.74 4.75
C VAL A 164 -5.47 35.94 3.94
N ARG A 165 -5.09 35.65 2.69
CA ARG A 165 -5.87 34.83 1.77
C ARG A 165 -5.07 33.57 1.40
N PRO A 166 -5.72 32.44 1.12
CA PRO A 166 -5.00 31.24 0.70
C PRO A 166 -4.17 31.48 -0.56
N GLY A 167 -2.85 31.28 -0.48
CA GLY A 167 -1.92 31.39 -1.62
C GLY A 167 -1.65 32.81 -2.09
N GLN A 168 -1.85 33.83 -1.25
CA GLN A 168 -1.54 35.22 -1.56
C GLN A 168 -0.67 35.86 -0.48
N ALA A 169 0.09 36.88 -0.86
CA ALA A 169 0.86 37.70 0.06
C ALA A 169 -0.01 38.27 1.20
N VAL A 170 0.60 38.42 2.36
CA VAL A 170 -0.02 39.03 3.55
C VAL A 170 -0.23 40.52 3.29
N GLU A 171 -1.46 41.00 3.47
CA GLU A 171 -1.81 42.41 3.31
C GLU A 171 -1.95 43.08 4.68
N PRO A 172 -1.08 44.04 5.04
CA PRO A 172 -1.24 44.80 6.27
C PRO A 172 -2.45 45.74 6.18
N ILE A 173 -3.19 45.87 7.28
CA ILE A 173 -4.34 46.77 7.36
C ILE A 173 -4.26 47.63 8.63
N ASP A 174 -4.52 48.93 8.48
CA ASP A 174 -4.47 49.92 9.57
C ASP A 174 -5.86 50.09 10.21
N ALA A 175 -6.54 48.97 10.46
CA ALA A 175 -7.86 48.93 11.07
C ALA A 175 -7.76 48.39 12.50
N ALA A 176 -8.32 49.12 13.47
CA ALA A 176 -8.33 48.69 14.87
C ALA A 176 -9.35 47.57 15.15
N GLU A 177 -10.43 47.51 14.35
CA GLU A 177 -11.52 46.53 14.50
C GLU A 177 -11.81 45.80 13.17
N PRO A 178 -12.16 44.50 13.23
CA PRO A 178 -12.54 43.75 12.04
C PRO A 178 -13.82 44.34 11.41
N PRO A 179 -13.79 44.76 10.14
CA PRO A 179 -14.97 45.30 9.46
C PRO A 179 -16.04 44.21 9.23
N ALA A 180 -17.29 44.58 9.01
CA ALA A 180 -18.37 43.61 8.78
C ALA A 180 -18.24 42.87 7.42
N SER A 181 -17.57 43.49 6.44
CA SER A 181 -17.27 42.90 5.15
C SER A 181 -15.93 43.39 4.62
N ILE A 182 -15.26 42.54 3.83
CA ILE A 182 -13.97 42.81 3.20
C ILE A 182 -14.06 42.28 1.77
N ASP A 183 -13.86 43.12 0.75
CA ASP A 183 -13.80 42.71 -0.67
C ASP A 183 -14.95 41.78 -1.14
N GLY A 184 -16.16 41.98 -0.62
CA GLY A 184 -17.34 41.15 -0.92
C GLY A 184 -17.49 39.88 -0.06
N TYR A 185 -16.54 39.61 0.82
CA TYR A 185 -16.63 38.56 1.85
C TYR A 185 -17.42 39.07 3.06
N GLN A 186 -18.29 38.22 3.60
CA GLN A 186 -19.08 38.51 4.79
C GLN A 186 -18.42 37.89 6.02
N GLN A 187 -18.39 38.62 7.12
CA GLN A 187 -17.86 38.14 8.39
C GLN A 187 -18.69 36.94 8.89
N LEU A 188 -18.02 35.86 9.29
CA LEU A 188 -18.67 34.72 9.89
C LEU A 188 -19.03 35.02 11.36
N ASP A 189 -20.29 34.84 11.71
CA ASP A 189 -20.72 34.93 13.10
C ASP A 189 -20.17 33.76 13.94
N ARG A 190 -20.46 33.75 15.26
CA ARG A 190 -19.98 32.69 16.15
C ARG A 190 -20.49 31.30 15.74
N ILE A 191 -21.75 31.14 15.34
CA ILE A 191 -22.34 29.84 15.00
C ILE A 191 -21.78 29.35 13.66
N GLN A 192 -21.70 30.23 12.67
CA GLN A 192 -21.14 29.94 11.36
C GLN A 192 -19.67 29.58 11.47
N ARG A 193 -18.86 30.28 12.29
CA ARG A 193 -17.47 29.88 12.54
C ARG A 193 -17.35 28.43 13.02
N LEU A 194 -18.21 27.99 13.95
CA LEU A 194 -18.21 26.59 14.38
C LEU A 194 -18.51 25.63 13.21
N GLN A 195 -19.49 25.95 12.37
CA GLN A 195 -19.84 25.14 11.19
C GLN A 195 -18.71 25.07 10.15
N HIS A 196 -17.93 26.14 10.00
CA HIS A 196 -16.84 26.24 9.04
C HIS A 196 -15.46 25.85 9.61
N THR A 197 -15.35 25.51 10.90
CA THR A 197 -14.06 25.25 11.58
C THR A 197 -13.22 24.20 10.85
N ALA A 198 -13.81 23.09 10.43
CA ALA A 198 -13.08 22.01 9.76
C ALA A 198 -12.49 22.45 8.41
N ALA A 199 -13.18 23.33 7.68
CA ALA A 199 -12.65 23.91 6.45
C ALA A 199 -11.52 24.92 6.75
N LEU A 200 -11.71 25.77 7.76
CA LEU A 200 -10.72 26.78 8.16
C LEU A 200 -9.41 26.17 8.69
N THR A 201 -9.46 25.06 9.43
CA THR A 201 -8.26 24.39 9.96
C THR A 201 -7.51 23.55 8.92
N ALA A 202 -8.20 23.12 7.87
CA ALA A 202 -7.59 22.40 6.74
C ALA A 202 -6.83 23.33 5.78
N LEU A 203 -7.18 24.62 5.76
CA LEU A 203 -6.57 25.62 4.88
C LEU A 203 -5.29 26.22 5.47
N ARG A 204 -4.43 26.67 4.56
CA ARG A 204 -3.27 27.52 4.85
C ARG A 204 -3.57 28.91 4.26
N PHE A 205 -3.30 29.95 5.03
CA PHE A 205 -3.55 31.34 4.63
C PHE A 205 -2.21 32.06 4.49
N GLY A 206 -2.01 32.82 3.43
CA GLY A 206 -0.71 33.40 3.08
C GLY A 206 0.01 32.64 1.96
N GLU A 207 1.28 32.96 1.77
CA GLU A 207 2.20 32.27 0.86
C GLU A 207 3.58 32.11 1.54
N PRO A 208 4.38 31.09 1.19
CA PRO A 208 5.71 30.91 1.78
C PRO A 208 6.59 32.17 1.59
N PRO A 209 7.29 32.65 2.63
CA PRO A 209 7.51 31.99 3.94
C PRO A 209 6.44 32.29 5.00
N LEU A 210 5.50 33.22 4.77
CA LEU A 210 4.50 33.67 5.74
C LEU A 210 3.16 32.95 5.56
N GLU A 211 3.07 31.72 6.08
CA GLU A 211 1.83 30.92 6.10
C GLU A 211 1.25 30.82 7.51
N PHE A 212 -0.02 31.19 7.64
CA PHE A 212 -0.79 31.10 8.88
C PHE A 212 -1.77 29.94 8.82
N ARG A 213 -1.98 29.29 9.96
CA ARG A 213 -3.03 28.29 10.15
C ARG A 213 -3.85 28.61 11.38
N VAL A 214 -5.14 28.32 11.30
CA VAL A 214 -6.04 28.33 12.46
C VAL A 214 -5.65 27.20 13.39
N SER A 215 -5.53 27.49 14.69
CA SER A 215 -5.21 26.47 15.68
C SER A 215 -6.36 25.48 15.86
N ASP A 216 -6.01 24.20 15.88
CA ASP A 216 -6.90 23.09 16.24
C ASP A 216 -7.09 22.95 17.76
N LYS A 217 -6.14 23.48 18.54
CA LYS A 217 -6.13 23.42 20.02
C LYS A 217 -6.73 24.65 20.69
N GLN A 218 -6.56 25.82 20.09
CA GLN A 218 -7.01 27.10 20.65
C GLN A 218 -8.03 27.76 19.71
N ILE A 219 -9.31 27.70 20.09
CA ILE A 219 -10.40 28.32 19.32
C ILE A 219 -10.17 29.82 19.22
N GLY A 220 -10.28 30.37 18.00
CA GLY A 220 -10.13 31.80 17.74
C GLY A 220 -8.68 32.28 17.63
N LYS A 221 -7.69 31.38 17.77
CA LYS A 221 -6.27 31.70 17.59
C LYS A 221 -5.73 31.15 16.28
N ALA A 222 -4.85 31.91 15.65
CA ALA A 222 -4.13 31.55 14.44
C ALA A 222 -2.66 31.91 14.62
N ALA A 223 -1.77 31.14 14.02
CA ALA A 223 -0.35 31.37 14.13
C ALA A 223 0.37 30.84 12.89
N GLN A 224 1.64 31.23 12.76
CA GLN A 224 2.53 30.65 11.77
C GLN A 224 3.05 29.31 12.30
N TYR A 225 2.61 28.23 11.67
CA TYR A 225 3.07 26.89 12.01
C TYR A 225 4.25 26.53 11.14
N GLU A 226 5.28 25.99 11.75
CA GLU A 226 6.44 25.47 11.04
C GLU A 226 6.37 23.96 10.89
N GLN A 227 7.06 23.45 9.87
CA GLN A 227 7.22 22.02 9.68
C GLN A 227 8.04 21.44 10.84
N ALA A 228 7.51 20.44 11.53
CA ALA A 228 8.15 19.84 12.70
C ALA A 228 9.35 18.97 12.33
N TYR A 229 9.29 18.32 11.17
CA TYR A 229 10.31 17.40 10.71
C TYR A 229 10.74 17.71 9.29
N ALA A 230 12.01 17.50 8.99
CA ALA A 230 12.56 17.59 7.64
C ALA A 230 13.43 16.39 7.35
N TYR A 231 13.18 15.75 6.21
CA TYR A 231 13.96 14.62 5.75
C TYR A 231 15.18 15.08 4.95
N ASP A 232 16.34 14.53 5.29
CA ASP A 232 17.59 14.72 4.57
C ASP A 232 17.88 13.47 3.72
N GLU A 233 17.67 13.59 2.41
CA GLU A 233 17.86 12.48 1.47
C GLU A 233 19.32 12.01 1.38
N ALA A 234 20.29 12.90 1.58
CA ALA A 234 21.70 12.57 1.42
C ALA A 234 22.24 11.74 2.60
N ARG A 235 21.72 12.00 3.80
CA ARG A 235 22.11 11.30 5.02
C ARG A 235 21.13 10.21 5.45
N ASP A 236 19.96 10.14 4.81
CA ASP A 236 18.85 9.26 5.19
C ASP A 236 18.45 9.44 6.66
N VAL A 237 18.21 10.69 7.06
CA VAL A 237 17.79 11.03 8.43
C VAL A 237 16.59 11.94 8.44
N MET A 238 15.72 11.76 9.42
CA MET A 238 14.65 12.69 9.73
C MET A 238 15.10 13.61 10.86
N VAL A 239 15.09 14.92 10.64
CA VAL A 239 15.54 15.91 11.62
C VAL A 239 14.33 16.62 12.22
N ASP A 240 14.21 16.59 13.53
CA ASP A 240 13.25 17.42 14.27
C ASP A 240 13.74 18.87 14.29
N ARG A 241 12.97 19.79 13.70
CA ARG A 241 13.33 21.21 13.62
C ARG A 241 13.19 21.96 14.94
N GLN A 242 12.37 21.45 15.86
CA GLN A 242 12.16 22.05 17.18
C GLN A 242 13.32 21.71 18.12
N THR A 243 13.73 20.44 18.14
CA THR A 243 14.73 19.94 19.10
C THR A 243 16.13 19.76 18.51
N GLY A 244 16.25 19.71 17.18
CA GLY A 244 17.48 19.37 16.47
C GLY A 244 17.85 17.89 16.54
N ILE A 245 16.99 17.03 17.10
CA ILE A 245 17.24 15.59 17.22
C ILE A 245 17.16 14.93 15.83
N GLU A 246 18.16 14.10 15.53
CA GLU A 246 18.20 13.31 14.31
C GLU A 246 17.68 11.89 14.57
N TYR A 247 16.82 11.42 13.68
CA TYR A 247 16.26 10.08 13.69
C TYR A 247 16.76 9.31 12.47
N THR A 248 17.36 8.15 12.73
CA THR A 248 17.91 7.27 11.70
C THR A 248 16.97 6.08 11.44
N PRO A 249 16.95 5.52 10.22
CA PRO A 249 16.13 4.35 9.91
C PRO A 249 16.66 3.09 10.61
N VAL A 250 15.86 2.52 11.50
CA VAL A 250 16.13 1.24 12.18
C VAL A 250 14.90 0.35 12.04
N ASP A 251 15.06 -0.83 11.43
CA ASP A 251 13.99 -1.83 11.24
C ASP A 251 12.67 -1.25 10.71
N GLY A 252 12.76 -0.31 9.77
CA GLY A 252 11.58 0.32 9.18
C GLY A 252 10.98 1.46 10.01
N THR A 253 11.70 2.01 10.98
CA THR A 253 11.22 3.12 11.83
C THR A 253 12.30 4.16 12.00
N PHE A 254 11.95 5.45 11.89
CA PHE A 254 12.87 6.51 12.25
C PHE A 254 13.06 6.53 13.78
N THR A 255 14.30 6.28 14.22
CA THR A 255 14.66 6.07 15.63
C THR A 255 15.82 6.99 16.01
N ALA A 256 15.63 7.73 17.09
CA ALA A 256 16.65 8.60 17.67
C ALA A 256 17.67 7.79 18.49
N THR A 257 18.79 8.43 18.82
CA THR A 257 19.90 7.79 19.56
C THR A 257 19.50 7.33 20.97
N ASP A 258 18.49 7.97 21.57
CA ASP A 258 17.93 7.63 22.88
C ASP A 258 16.87 6.51 22.82
N GLY A 259 16.53 6.02 21.62
CA GLY A 259 15.53 4.99 21.38
C GLY A 259 14.12 5.53 21.13
N ALA A 260 13.90 6.85 21.10
CA ALA A 260 12.60 7.42 20.72
C ALA A 260 12.30 7.12 19.24
N THR A 261 11.04 6.78 18.92
CA THR A 261 10.63 6.36 17.57
C THR A 261 9.55 7.26 16.98
N LEU A 262 9.66 7.56 15.69
CA LEU A 262 8.62 8.24 14.93
C LEU A 262 7.72 7.21 14.24
N ARG A 263 6.42 7.31 14.49
CA ARG A 263 5.38 6.55 13.77
C ARG A 263 4.77 7.42 12.67
N PRO A 264 4.19 6.86 11.61
CA PRO A 264 4.23 5.43 11.26
C PRO A 264 5.64 5.01 10.80
N GLY A 265 5.89 3.70 10.76
CA GLY A 265 7.03 3.09 10.11
C GLY A 265 6.67 2.48 8.75
N TRP A 266 7.67 1.94 8.05
CA TRP A 266 7.54 1.29 6.76
C TRP A 266 7.96 -0.18 6.77
N ALA A 267 7.42 -0.94 5.82
CA ALA A 267 7.75 -2.35 5.67
C ALA A 267 9.20 -2.52 5.18
N VAL A 268 9.98 -3.35 5.88
CA VAL A 268 11.34 -3.78 5.52
C VAL A 268 11.49 -5.29 5.73
N THR A 269 12.46 -5.88 5.04
CA THR A 269 12.81 -7.30 5.22
C THR A 269 13.70 -7.44 6.44
N LEU A 270 13.28 -8.23 7.42
CA LEU A 270 14.04 -8.57 8.63
C LEU A 270 14.78 -9.91 8.52
N GLY A 271 14.57 -10.65 7.42
CA GLY A 271 15.12 -11.99 7.30
C GLY A 271 14.46 -12.95 8.29
N ALA A 272 15.26 -13.81 8.95
CA ALA A 272 14.75 -14.91 9.77
C ALA A 272 14.31 -14.49 11.19
N ASP A 273 14.38 -13.21 11.54
CA ASP A 273 14.19 -12.71 12.91
C ASP A 273 12.83 -13.10 13.51
N ASN A 274 11.75 -13.05 12.72
CA ASN A 274 10.42 -13.47 13.16
C ASN A 274 10.39 -14.95 13.59
N TYR A 275 11.12 -15.81 12.87
CA TYR A 275 11.21 -17.23 13.19
C TYR A 275 12.11 -17.48 14.40
N VAL A 276 13.24 -16.79 14.48
CA VAL A 276 14.15 -16.90 15.63
C VAL A 276 13.41 -16.50 16.91
N LYS A 277 12.71 -15.36 16.91
CA LYS A 277 11.91 -14.88 18.04
C LYS A 277 10.92 -15.92 18.57
N LEU A 278 10.23 -16.64 17.68
CA LEU A 278 9.28 -17.69 18.07
C LEU A 278 9.91 -18.79 18.93
N PHE A 279 11.19 -19.13 18.68
CA PHE A 279 11.89 -20.19 19.41
C PHE A 279 12.72 -19.67 20.59
N THR A 280 13.14 -18.41 20.57
CA THR A 280 13.97 -17.80 21.61
C THR A 280 13.17 -17.10 22.70
N ASP A 281 11.98 -16.58 22.40
CA ASP A 281 11.14 -15.86 23.36
C ASP A 281 10.23 -16.84 24.15
N PRO A 282 10.42 -17.01 25.47
CA PRO A 282 9.60 -17.90 26.28
C PRO A 282 8.11 -17.52 26.26
N SER A 283 7.80 -16.22 26.15
CA SER A 283 6.42 -15.73 26.18
C SER A 283 5.61 -16.16 24.95
N LEU A 284 6.29 -16.38 23.82
CA LEU A 284 5.68 -16.85 22.58
C LEU A 284 5.70 -18.38 22.50
N ARG A 285 6.82 -19.00 22.88
CA ARG A 285 7.04 -20.43 22.71
C ARG A 285 6.11 -21.28 23.58
N GLU A 286 5.89 -20.90 24.84
CA GLU A 286 5.10 -21.69 25.77
C GLU A 286 3.64 -21.88 25.31
N PRO A 287 2.88 -20.81 25.00
CA PRO A 287 1.53 -20.97 24.44
C PRO A 287 1.53 -21.70 23.09
N PHE A 288 2.52 -21.41 22.24
CA PHE A 288 2.60 -22.02 20.91
C PHE A 288 2.69 -23.55 20.97
N VAL A 289 3.59 -24.11 21.78
CA VAL A 289 3.78 -25.56 21.88
C VAL A 289 2.54 -26.24 22.46
N LEU A 290 1.92 -25.65 23.49
CA LEU A 290 0.70 -26.19 24.09
C LEU A 290 -0.44 -26.27 23.09
N VAL A 291 -0.70 -25.17 22.37
CA VAL A 291 -1.74 -25.12 21.34
C VAL A 291 -1.44 -26.09 20.21
N PHE A 292 -0.18 -26.14 19.74
CA PHE A 292 0.23 -27.06 18.68
C PHE A 292 -0.05 -28.53 19.03
N ILE A 293 0.37 -28.98 20.21
CA ILE A 293 0.14 -30.37 20.67
C ILE A 293 -1.36 -30.65 20.72
N TRP A 294 -2.15 -29.73 21.29
CA TRP A 294 -3.60 -29.88 21.36
C TRP A 294 -4.23 -29.97 19.96
N THR A 295 -3.85 -29.09 19.03
CA THR A 295 -4.38 -29.11 17.66
C THR A 295 -4.07 -30.43 16.95
N VAL A 296 -2.87 -30.98 17.10
CA VAL A 296 -2.49 -32.28 16.53
C VAL A 296 -3.32 -33.41 17.13
N VAL A 297 -3.41 -33.48 18.46
CA VAL A 297 -4.20 -34.50 19.18
C VAL A 297 -5.67 -34.41 18.76
N PHE A 298 -6.23 -33.20 18.75
CA PHE A 298 -7.61 -32.95 18.36
C PHE A 298 -7.88 -33.39 16.91
N ALA A 299 -7.00 -33.05 15.97
CA ALA A 299 -7.15 -33.45 14.57
C ALA A 299 -7.12 -34.98 14.40
N ILE A 300 -6.17 -35.66 15.07
CA ILE A 300 -6.07 -37.12 15.05
C ILE A 300 -7.33 -37.77 15.61
N LEU A 301 -7.77 -37.33 16.81
CA LEU A 301 -8.98 -37.85 17.44
C LEU A 301 -10.21 -37.62 16.57
N SER A 302 -10.34 -36.44 15.96
CA SER A 302 -11.45 -36.12 15.06
C SER A 302 -11.49 -37.05 13.85
N VAL A 303 -10.35 -37.28 13.19
CA VAL A 303 -10.27 -38.20 12.04
C VAL A 303 -10.57 -39.63 12.46
N VAL A 304 -10.00 -40.12 13.56
CA VAL A 304 -10.20 -41.50 14.03
C VAL A 304 -11.67 -41.74 14.40
N LEU A 305 -12.28 -40.82 15.14
CA LEU A 305 -13.68 -40.95 15.55
C LEU A 305 -14.64 -40.87 14.37
N THR A 306 -14.46 -39.89 13.47
CA THR A 306 -15.31 -39.73 12.28
C THR A 306 -15.16 -40.91 11.31
N PHE A 307 -13.94 -41.40 11.10
CA PHE A 307 -13.68 -42.60 10.31
C PHE A 307 -14.33 -43.83 10.93
N SER A 308 -14.16 -44.02 12.25
CA SER A 308 -14.70 -45.17 12.96
C SER A 308 -16.22 -45.17 12.91
N LEU A 309 -16.88 -44.05 13.24
CA LEU A 309 -18.34 -43.91 13.11
C LEU A 309 -18.83 -44.07 11.67
N GLY A 310 -18.08 -43.57 10.68
CA GLY A 310 -18.47 -43.69 9.27
C GLY A 310 -18.35 -45.11 8.70
N LEU A 311 -17.64 -46.01 9.40
CA LEU A 311 -17.43 -47.40 8.98
C LEU A 311 -18.47 -48.36 9.59
N PHE A 312 -19.10 -47.97 10.71
CA PHE A 312 -20.21 -48.69 11.34
C PHE A 312 -21.56 -48.26 10.78
#